data_AF-A0A7C5HZZ3-F1
#
_entry.id   AF-A0A7C5HZZ3-F1
#
_cell.length_a   1.000
_cell.length_b   1.000
_cell.length_c   1.000
_cell.angle_alpha   90.00
_cell.angle_beta   90.00
_cell.angle_gamma   90.00
#
_symmetry.space_group_name_H-M   'P 1'
#
loop_
_entity.id
_entity.type
_entity.pdbx_description
1 polymer ?
#
loop_
_entity_poly.entity_id
_entity_poly.type
_entity_poly.pdbx_seq_one_letter_code
_entity_poly.pdbx_strand_id
1 'polypeptide(L)'
;GFSAVEFLLLLLLRLPAYDALNVTFATMPTGGFLHLQESIGAYADNVFVTSVVTVFMLIAGVNFALYYYAGRRHNWGVITRNPEFQLYASIFILATALIVFDLVGEAGYSIGPALQHGAFQVASILTTTGFTTANYDLWPALSKGILLVLMIIGASAGSTGGGLKIVRVLVIFKYAFNQVIAAFRPRSVMFV
;
A
#
# COMPACT_ATOMS: atom_id res chain seq x y z
N GLY A 1 -4.31 -14.66 -12.79
CA GLY A 1 -4.40 -15.27 -11.44
C GLY A 1 -5.09 -14.32 -10.49
N PHE A 2 -4.34 -13.37 -9.93
CA PHE A 2 -4.83 -12.44 -8.91
C PHE A 2 -6.14 -11.73 -9.26
N SER A 3 -6.29 -11.16 -10.45
CA SER A 3 -7.54 -10.50 -10.87
C SER A 3 -8.77 -11.41 -10.79
N ALA A 4 -8.64 -12.68 -11.21
CA ALA A 4 -9.77 -13.62 -11.12
C ALA A 4 -10.12 -13.94 -9.67
N VAL A 5 -9.12 -14.03 -8.78
CA VAL A 5 -9.34 -14.27 -7.36
C VAL A 5 -10.02 -13.06 -6.70
N GLU A 6 -9.56 -11.84 -6.99
CA GLU A 6 -10.19 -10.61 -6.49
C GLU A 6 -11.66 -10.53 -6.94
N PHE A 7 -11.91 -10.72 -8.23
CA PHE A 7 -13.26 -10.70 -8.79
C PHE A 7 -14.20 -11.70 -8.11
N LEU A 8 -13.75 -12.95 -7.94
CA LEU A 8 -14.54 -13.99 -7.26
C LEU A 8 -14.82 -13.65 -5.79
N LEU A 9 -13.84 -13.11 -5.08
CA LEU A 9 -14.03 -12.69 -3.69
C LEU A 9 -15.03 -11.54 -3.58
N LEU A 10 -14.97 -10.55 -4.49
CA LEU A 10 -15.92 -9.44 -4.51
C LEU A 10 -17.35 -9.91 -4.83
N LEU A 11 -17.51 -10.89 -5.73
CA LEU A 11 -18.80 -11.53 -5.98
C LEU A 11 -19.35 -12.26 -4.76
N LEU A 12 -18.49 -12.99 -4.03
CA LEU A 12 -18.88 -13.67 -2.79
C LEU A 12 -19.32 -12.68 -1.70
N LEU A 13 -18.75 -11.48 -1.70
CA LEU A 13 -19.14 -10.36 -0.84
C LEU A 13 -20.38 -9.60 -1.33
N ARG A 14 -21.05 -10.12 -2.36
CA ARG A 14 -22.31 -9.62 -2.92
C ARG A 14 -22.19 -8.26 -3.62
N LEU A 15 -21.02 -7.91 -4.15
CA LEU A 15 -20.96 -6.81 -5.12
C LEU A 15 -21.68 -7.21 -6.41
N PRO A 16 -22.43 -6.28 -7.05
CA PRO A 16 -22.91 -6.50 -8.40
C PRO A 16 -21.75 -6.87 -9.33
N ALA A 17 -21.97 -7.82 -10.23
CA ALA A 17 -20.89 -8.37 -11.06
C ALA A 17 -20.20 -7.29 -11.91
N TYR A 18 -20.95 -6.28 -12.36
CA TYR A 18 -20.42 -5.13 -13.07
C TYR A 18 -19.45 -4.32 -12.20
N ASP A 19 -19.81 -4.05 -10.94
CA ASP A 19 -18.99 -3.27 -10.02
C ASP A 19 -17.76 -4.06 -9.60
N ALA A 20 -17.92 -5.35 -9.28
CA ALA A 20 -16.82 -6.25 -8.96
C ALA A 20 -15.77 -6.31 -10.08
N LEU A 21 -16.21 -6.33 -11.34
CA LEU A 21 -15.33 -6.32 -12.51
C LEU A 21 -14.56 -4.99 -12.61
N ASN A 22 -15.26 -3.86 -12.50
CA ASN A 22 -14.66 -2.53 -12.56
C ASN A 22 -13.65 -2.32 -11.43
N VAL A 23 -14.00 -2.73 -10.20
CA VAL A 23 -13.09 -2.69 -9.05
C VAL A 23 -11.84 -3.51 -9.33
N THR A 24 -12.00 -4.76 -9.76
CA THR A 24 -10.84 -5.62 -10.08
C THR A 24 -9.93 -5.01 -11.16
N PHE A 25 -10.51 -4.45 -12.22
CA PHE A 25 -9.76 -3.80 -13.30
C PHE A 25 -9.18 -2.44 -12.92
N ALA A 26 -9.61 -1.84 -11.81
CA ALA A 26 -9.01 -0.64 -11.26
C ALA A 26 -7.97 -0.95 -10.17
N THR A 27 -8.15 -2.00 -9.37
CA THR A 27 -7.23 -2.40 -8.29
C THR A 27 -5.93 -2.99 -8.84
N MET A 28 -6.03 -4.03 -9.67
CA MET A 28 -4.86 -4.81 -10.10
C MET A 28 -3.82 -4.04 -10.92
N PRO A 29 -4.21 -3.12 -11.84
CA PRO A 29 -3.25 -2.24 -12.49
C PRO A 29 -2.98 -0.96 -11.69
N THR A 30 -3.45 -0.86 -10.44
CA THR A 30 -3.33 0.32 -9.57
C THR A 30 -3.81 1.60 -10.27
N GLY A 31 -4.95 1.52 -10.94
CA GLY A 31 -5.50 2.60 -11.78
C GLY A 31 -6.54 3.48 -11.09
N GLY A 32 -7.25 2.99 -10.07
CA GLY A 32 -8.11 3.84 -9.24
C GLY A 32 -9.45 4.30 -9.84
N PHE A 33 -9.67 4.10 -11.14
CA PHE A 33 -10.83 4.64 -11.83
C PHE A 33 -12.06 3.75 -11.66
N LEU A 34 -13.11 4.29 -11.03
CA LEU A 34 -14.43 3.68 -10.92
C LEU A 34 -15.48 4.61 -11.51
N HIS A 35 -16.60 4.02 -11.94
CA HIS A 35 -17.77 4.77 -12.41
C HIS A 35 -18.57 5.39 -11.24
N LEU A 36 -18.24 5.05 -10.00
CA LEU A 36 -18.88 5.52 -8.77
C LEU A 36 -18.24 6.83 -8.32
N GLN A 37 -19.06 7.81 -7.95
CA GLN A 37 -18.60 9.13 -7.50
C GLN A 37 -17.77 9.05 -6.21
N GLU A 38 -18.16 8.17 -5.28
CA GLU A 38 -17.47 7.96 -4.00
C GLU A 38 -16.39 6.87 -4.06
N SER A 39 -16.01 6.40 -5.25
CA SER A 39 -15.06 5.30 -5.42
C SER A 39 -15.51 4.05 -4.64
N ILE A 40 -14.62 3.41 -3.86
CA ILE A 40 -14.93 2.29 -2.96
C ILE A 40 -15.71 2.75 -1.72
N GLY A 41 -15.78 4.05 -1.44
CA GLY A 41 -16.60 4.65 -0.40
C GLY A 41 -18.06 4.21 -0.43
N ALA A 42 -18.61 3.98 -1.63
CA ALA A 42 -19.97 3.46 -1.80
C ALA A 42 -20.20 2.06 -1.17
N TYR A 43 -19.13 1.30 -0.89
CA TYR A 43 -19.17 0.00 -0.21
C TYR A 43 -18.42 0.02 1.12
N ALA A 44 -18.11 1.19 1.68
CA ALA A 44 -17.33 1.32 2.90
C ALA A 44 -18.00 0.67 4.12
N ASP A 45 -19.32 0.58 4.16
CA ASP A 45 -20.06 -0.12 5.22
C ASP A 45 -19.71 -1.61 5.30
N ASN A 46 -19.29 -2.20 4.19
CA ASN A 46 -18.84 -3.59 4.14
C ASN A 46 -17.33 -3.67 4.35
N VAL A 47 -16.93 -3.86 5.61
CA VAL A 47 -15.54 -4.02 6.04
C VAL A 47 -14.81 -5.08 5.21
N PHE A 48 -15.48 -6.17 4.83
CA PHE A 48 -14.85 -7.24 4.06
C PHE A 48 -14.46 -6.79 2.66
N VAL A 49 -15.27 -5.96 2.00
CA VAL A 49 -14.99 -5.44 0.66
C VAL A 49 -13.76 -4.54 0.70
N THR A 50 -13.77 -3.56 1.60
CA THR A 50 -12.62 -2.65 1.78
C THR A 50 -11.35 -3.42 2.16
N SER A 51 -11.46 -4.47 2.97
CA SER A 51 -10.32 -5.32 3.36
C SER A 51 -9.76 -6.11 2.19
N VAL A 52 -10.63 -6.74 1.37
CA VAL A 52 -10.20 -7.46 0.16
C VAL A 52 -9.49 -6.51 -0.78
N VAL A 53 -10.09 -5.37 -1.12
CA VAL A 53 -9.48 -4.38 -2.02
C VAL A 53 -8.15 -3.88 -1.44
N THR A 54 -8.06 -3.62 -0.14
CA THR A 54 -6.80 -3.24 0.54
C THR A 54 -5.71 -4.28 0.33
N VAL A 55 -6.01 -5.56 0.56
CA VAL A 55 -5.05 -6.65 0.38
C VAL A 55 -4.61 -6.76 -1.08
N PHE A 56 -5.53 -6.65 -2.05
CA PHE A 56 -5.19 -6.73 -3.47
C PHE A 56 -4.41 -5.52 -3.97
N MET A 57 -4.67 -4.31 -3.45
CA MET A 57 -3.82 -3.14 -3.68
C MET A 57 -2.39 -3.42 -3.22
N LEU A 58 -2.23 -3.96 -2.00
CA LEU A 58 -0.91 -4.29 -1.47
C LEU A 58 -0.19 -5.35 -2.31
N ILE A 59 -0.91 -6.40 -2.73
CA ILE A 59 -0.37 -7.43 -3.63
C ILE A 59 0.07 -6.83 -4.96
N ALA A 60 -0.75 -5.96 -5.56
CA ALA A 60 -0.41 -5.29 -6.82
C ALA A 60 0.79 -4.34 -6.68
N GLY A 61 1.00 -3.77 -5.49
CA GLY A 61 2.13 -2.89 -5.18
C GLY A 61 3.48 -3.60 -4.96
N VAL A 62 3.48 -4.92 -4.77
CA VAL A 62 4.71 -5.71 -4.62
C VAL A 62 5.29 -6.07 -5.99
N ASN A 63 6.60 -6.27 -6.05
CA ASN A 63 7.30 -6.68 -7.26
C ASN A 63 6.79 -8.03 -7.80
N PHE A 64 6.22 -8.05 -9.01
CA PHE A 64 5.67 -9.27 -9.61
C PHE A 64 6.72 -10.36 -9.87
N ALA A 65 7.99 -9.99 -10.06
CA ALA A 65 9.06 -10.97 -10.19
C ALA A 65 9.21 -11.83 -8.91
N LEU A 66 8.99 -11.23 -7.72
CA LEU A 66 9.04 -11.98 -6.46
C LEU A 66 7.96 -13.05 -6.39
N TYR A 67 6.73 -12.74 -6.83
CA TYR A 67 5.65 -13.73 -6.91
C TYR A 67 5.97 -14.85 -7.89
N TYR A 68 6.51 -14.50 -9.06
CA TYR A 68 6.93 -15.49 -10.06
C TYR A 68 8.01 -16.44 -9.51
N TYR A 69 9.05 -15.90 -8.87
CA TYR A 69 10.12 -16.71 -8.28
C TYR A 69 9.64 -17.57 -7.11
N ALA A 70 8.78 -17.02 -6.24
CA ALA A 70 8.20 -17.76 -5.12
C ALA A 70 7.37 -18.95 -5.59
N GLY A 71 6.52 -18.74 -6.60
CA GLY A 71 5.70 -19.80 -7.21
C GLY A 71 6.54 -20.86 -7.91
N ARG A 72 7.51 -20.46 -8.73
CA ARG A 72 8.35 -21.41 -9.48
C ARG A 72 9.28 -22.25 -8.61
N ARG A 73 9.78 -21.70 -7.49
CA ARG A 73 10.67 -22.41 -6.56
C ARG A 73 9.96 -23.01 -5.35
N HIS A 74 8.63 -22.88 -5.28
CA HIS A 74 7.82 -23.25 -4.11
C HIS A 74 8.36 -22.70 -2.78
N ASN A 75 9.04 -21.55 -2.82
CA ASN A 75 9.71 -20.96 -1.67
C ASN A 75 9.22 -19.54 -1.43
N TRP A 76 8.14 -19.44 -0.65
CA TRP A 76 7.53 -18.17 -0.27
C TRP A 76 8.40 -17.32 0.66
N GLY A 77 9.39 -17.93 1.33
CA GLY A 77 10.36 -17.22 2.15
C GLY A 77 11.24 -16.23 1.37
N VAL A 78 11.29 -16.33 0.04
CA VAL A 78 11.98 -15.37 -0.82
C VAL A 78 11.35 -13.98 -0.73
N ILE A 79 10.02 -13.89 -0.55
CA ILE A 79 9.30 -12.61 -0.45
C ILE A 79 9.62 -11.96 0.90
N THR A 80 9.47 -12.69 2.00
CA THR A 80 9.64 -12.13 3.36
C THR A 80 11.09 -11.80 3.71
N ARG A 81 12.06 -12.43 3.05
CA ARG A 81 13.50 -12.11 3.18
C ARG A 81 13.95 -10.98 2.25
N ASN A 82 13.11 -10.56 1.30
CA ASN A 82 13.45 -9.49 0.40
C ASN A 82 13.40 -8.13 1.13
N PRO A 83 14.50 -7.36 1.14
CA PRO A 83 14.56 -6.11 1.91
C PRO A 83 13.66 -5.01 1.35
N GLU A 84 13.33 -5.03 0.04
CA GLU A 84 12.37 -4.11 -0.56
C GLU A 84 10.95 -4.40 -0.07
N PHE A 85 10.55 -5.67 -0.01
CA PHE A 85 9.26 -6.08 0.55
C PHE A 85 9.15 -5.77 2.04
N GLN A 86 10.22 -6.03 2.82
CA GLN A 86 10.25 -5.69 4.24
C GLN A 86 10.09 -4.18 4.48
N LEU A 87 10.79 -3.35 3.70
CA LEU A 87 10.64 -1.90 3.78
C LEU A 87 9.22 -1.48 3.41
N TYR A 88 8.67 -2.00 2.31
CA TYR A 88 7.30 -1.74 1.88
C TYR A 88 6.27 -2.04 2.98
N ALA A 89 6.32 -3.26 3.52
CA ALA A 89 5.41 -3.69 4.57
C ALA A 89 5.59 -2.86 5.86
N SER A 90 6.83 -2.50 6.21
CA SER A 90 7.09 -1.66 7.37
C SER A 90 6.53 -0.24 7.21
N ILE A 91 6.65 0.36 6.02
CA ILE A 91 6.09 1.69 5.71
C ILE A 91 4.57 1.63 5.83
N PHE A 92 3.94 0.60 5.26
CA PHE A 92 2.50 0.40 5.36
C PHE A 92 2.05 0.30 6.82
N ILE A 93 2.62 -0.62 7.59
CA ILE A 93 2.23 -0.85 9.00
C ILE A 93 2.45 0.40 9.85
N LEU A 94 3.60 1.06 9.71
CA LEU A 94 3.92 2.26 10.49
C LEU A 94 2.99 3.42 10.13
N ALA A 95 2.76 3.68 8.84
CA ALA A 95 1.86 4.75 8.41
C ALA A 95 0.42 4.49 8.87
N THR A 96 -0.07 3.25 8.73
CA THR A 96 -1.39 2.89 9.24
C THR A 96 -1.48 3.06 10.75
N ALA A 97 -0.49 2.62 11.53
CA ALA A 97 -0.51 2.77 12.98
C ALA A 97 -0.53 4.25 13.41
N LEU A 98 0.26 5.10 12.77
CA LEU A 98 0.30 6.54 13.06
C LEU A 98 -1.02 7.23 12.70
N ILE A 99 -1.61 6.91 11.54
CA ILE A 99 -2.90 7.48 11.13
C ILE A 99 -4.03 7.00 12.04
N VAL A 100 -4.04 5.72 12.44
CA VAL A 100 -5.04 5.21 13.37
C VAL A 100 -4.94 5.92 14.72
N PHE A 101 -3.72 6.11 15.23
CA PHE A 101 -3.50 6.85 16.48
C PHE A 101 -4.03 8.28 16.39
N ASP A 102 -3.75 8.97 15.29
CA ASP A 102 -4.19 10.34 15.02
C ASP A 102 -5.72 10.46 14.89
N LEU A 103 -6.35 9.53 14.15
CA LEU A 103 -7.79 9.52 13.95
C LEU A 103 -8.57 9.23 15.25
N VAL A 104 -8.06 8.34 16.09
CA VAL A 104 -8.67 8.05 17.39
C VAL A 104 -8.48 9.22 18.36
N GLY A 105 -7.30 9.86 18.34
CA GLY A 105 -6.94 10.94 19.26
C GLY A 105 -7.61 12.28 18.93
N GLU A 106 -7.55 12.72 17.68
CA GLU A 106 -7.99 14.06 17.27
C GLU A 106 -9.31 14.07 16.52
N ALA A 107 -9.60 13.05 15.71
CA ALA A 107 -10.81 13.02 14.88
C ALA A 107 -12.01 12.30 15.54
N GLY A 108 -11.83 11.74 16.75
CA GLY A 108 -12.90 11.08 17.51
C GLY A 108 -13.39 9.76 16.90
N TYR A 109 -12.60 9.14 16.01
CA TYR A 109 -12.95 7.84 15.45
C TYR A 109 -12.84 6.75 16.51
N SER A 110 -13.72 5.74 16.42
CA SER A 110 -13.48 4.49 17.12
C SER A 110 -12.40 3.68 16.42
N ILE A 111 -11.73 2.79 17.16
CA ILE A 111 -10.54 2.06 16.68
C ILE A 111 -10.85 1.24 15.40
N GLY A 112 -12.04 0.64 15.30
CA GLY A 112 -12.42 -0.18 14.14
C GLY A 112 -12.48 0.62 12.83
N PRO A 113 -13.34 1.65 12.72
CA PRO A 113 -13.37 2.55 11.56
C PRO A 113 -12.05 3.26 11.29
N ALA A 114 -11.32 3.68 12.33
CA ALA A 114 -9.99 4.27 12.16
C ALA A 114 -9.04 3.29 11.46
N LEU A 115 -9.03 2.02 11.89
CA LEU A 115 -8.20 0.97 11.27
C LEU A 115 -8.65 0.68 9.84
N GLN A 116 -9.96 0.55 9.60
CA GLN A 116 -10.51 0.26 8.28
C GLN A 116 -10.16 1.36 7.28
N HIS A 117 -10.54 2.61 7.57
CA HIS A 117 -10.31 3.72 6.66
C HIS A 117 -8.83 4.10 6.60
N GLY A 118 -8.12 4.09 7.73
CA GLY A 118 -6.70 4.38 7.79
C GLY A 118 -5.87 3.39 6.97
N ALA A 119 -6.08 2.08 7.16
CA ALA A 119 -5.37 1.06 6.39
C ALA A 119 -5.69 1.14 4.90
N PHE A 120 -6.97 1.35 4.55
CA PHE A 120 -7.40 1.46 3.16
C PHE A 120 -6.73 2.65 2.46
N GLN A 121 -6.75 3.83 3.08
CA GLN A 121 -6.19 5.04 2.47
C GLN A 121 -4.67 4.98 2.38
N VAL A 122 -4.00 4.41 3.39
CA VAL A 122 -2.55 4.15 3.33
C VAL A 122 -2.23 3.20 2.18
N ALA A 123 -2.92 2.07 2.05
CA ALA A 123 -2.69 1.12 0.96
C ALA A 123 -2.94 1.76 -0.41
N SER A 124 -4.05 2.48 -0.56
CA SER A 124 -4.43 3.15 -1.80
C SER A 124 -3.39 4.17 -2.26
N ILE A 125 -2.92 5.03 -1.36
CA ILE A 125 -1.98 6.08 -1.69
C ILE A 125 -0.55 5.53 -1.87
N LEU A 126 -0.11 4.64 -0.98
CA LEU A 126 1.21 4.00 -1.07
C LEU A 126 1.37 3.17 -2.36
N THR A 127 0.30 2.49 -2.80
CA THR A 127 0.29 1.71 -4.05
C THR A 127 -0.02 2.57 -5.26
N THR A 128 -0.27 3.88 -5.08
CA THR A 128 -0.68 4.84 -6.10
C THR A 128 -1.97 4.44 -6.83
N THR A 129 -2.82 3.63 -6.20
CA THR A 129 -4.11 3.24 -6.75
C THR A 129 -5.08 4.42 -6.75
N GLY A 130 -5.15 5.19 -5.66
CA GLY A 130 -5.96 6.41 -5.60
C GLY A 130 -7.46 6.19 -5.37
N PHE A 131 -7.88 5.01 -4.90
CA PHE A 131 -9.21 4.82 -4.32
C PHE A 131 -9.39 5.61 -3.04
N THR A 132 -10.63 5.97 -2.75
CA THR A 132 -11.03 6.65 -1.52
C THR A 132 -12.18 5.89 -0.85
N THR A 133 -12.17 5.83 0.48
CA THR A 133 -13.28 5.31 1.31
C THR A 133 -13.83 6.32 2.29
N ALA A 134 -13.06 7.37 2.58
CA ALA A 134 -13.44 8.46 3.47
C ALA A 134 -12.84 9.76 2.94
N ASN A 135 -13.47 10.88 3.29
CA ASN A 135 -12.94 12.20 2.97
C ASN A 135 -11.77 12.55 3.91
N TYR A 136 -10.55 12.24 3.47
CA TYR A 136 -9.33 12.51 4.24
C TYR A 136 -8.95 14.00 4.28
N ASP A 137 -9.63 14.88 3.53
CA ASP A 137 -9.41 16.34 3.65
C ASP A 137 -9.84 16.85 5.03
N LEU A 138 -10.81 16.16 5.65
CA LEU A 138 -11.30 16.45 7.00
C LEU A 138 -10.43 15.82 8.11
N TRP A 139 -9.43 15.01 7.76
CA TRP A 139 -8.57 14.37 8.75
C TRP A 139 -7.61 15.37 9.41
N PRO A 140 -6.96 15.00 10.52
CA PRO A 140 -6.00 15.87 11.16
C PRO A 140 -4.76 16.12 10.27
N ALA A 141 -4.00 17.15 10.62
CA ALA A 141 -2.87 17.59 9.81
C ALA A 141 -1.76 16.54 9.71
N LEU A 142 -1.54 15.76 10.78
CA LEU A 142 -0.55 14.69 10.82
C LEU A 142 -0.89 13.58 9.82
N SER A 143 -2.14 13.08 9.83
CA SER A 143 -2.61 12.10 8.85
C SER A 143 -2.44 12.57 7.41
N LYS A 144 -2.84 13.82 7.10
CA LYS A 144 -2.64 14.43 5.77
C LYS A 144 -1.17 14.50 5.38
N GLY A 145 -0.30 14.90 6.31
CA GLY A 145 1.15 14.97 6.08
C GLY A 145 1.75 13.60 5.76
N ILE A 146 1.34 12.55 6.49
CA ILE A 146 1.77 11.18 6.23
C ILE A 146 1.33 10.73 4.84
N LEU A 147 0.05 10.91 4.50
CA LEU A 147 -0.48 10.56 3.18
C LEU A 147 0.25 11.28 2.05
N LEU A 148 0.60 12.56 2.23
CA LEU A 148 1.37 13.33 1.24
C LEU A 148 2.78 12.77 1.04
N VAL A 149 3.45 12.33 2.11
CA VAL A 149 4.76 11.65 2.00
C VAL A 149 4.63 10.32 1.26
N LEU A 150 3.57 9.56 1.53
CA LEU A 150 3.28 8.31 0.82
C LEU A 150 2.94 8.53 -0.65
N MET A 151 2.38 9.66 -1.05
CA MET A 151 2.19 9.98 -2.48
C MET A 151 3.53 10.07 -3.22
N ILE A 152 4.58 10.51 -2.54
CA ILE A 152 5.94 10.57 -3.10
C ILE A 152 6.57 9.17 -3.09
N ILE A 153 6.47 8.46 -1.96
CA ILE A 153 7.01 7.10 -1.78
C ILE A 153 6.03 6.10 -2.40
N GLY A 154 6.30 5.69 -3.63
CA GLY A 154 5.41 4.79 -4.35
C GLY A 154 5.63 3.31 -4.04
N ALA A 155 5.04 2.46 -4.87
CA ALA A 155 5.11 1.00 -4.78
C ALA A 155 6.52 0.42 -5.09
N SER A 156 6.68 -0.90 -4.97
CA SER A 156 7.95 -1.58 -5.28
C SER A 156 8.31 -1.46 -6.78
N ALA A 157 9.59 -1.66 -7.11
CA ALA A 157 10.04 -1.77 -8.49
C ALA A 157 9.50 -3.06 -9.13
N GLY A 158 9.07 -3.01 -10.40
CA GLY A 158 8.44 -4.16 -11.06
C GLY A 158 7.01 -4.50 -10.58
N SER A 159 6.35 -3.55 -9.90
CA SER A 159 4.91 -3.53 -9.64
C SER A 159 4.19 -2.62 -10.66
N THR A 160 2.84 -2.55 -10.61
CA THR A 160 2.05 -1.63 -11.45
C THR A 160 1.99 -0.20 -10.94
N GLY A 161 2.33 0.04 -9.67
CA GLY A 161 2.25 1.37 -9.07
C GLY A 161 3.29 2.35 -9.65
N GLY A 162 3.16 3.63 -9.31
CA GLY A 162 4.04 4.72 -9.70
C GLY A 162 4.95 5.20 -8.57
N GLY A 163 5.28 6.50 -8.60
CA GLY A 163 6.01 7.22 -7.54
C GLY A 163 7.52 6.95 -7.49
N LEU A 164 8.16 7.47 -6.44
CA LEU A 164 9.55 7.14 -6.12
C LEU A 164 9.58 5.73 -5.54
N LYS A 165 9.96 4.78 -6.38
CA LYS A 165 9.99 3.36 -6.06
C LYS A 165 10.75 3.08 -4.77
N ILE A 166 10.24 2.13 -3.98
CA ILE A 166 10.78 1.75 -2.66
C ILE A 166 12.25 1.37 -2.73
N VAL A 167 12.67 0.68 -3.81
CA VAL A 167 14.09 0.38 -4.04
C VAL A 167 14.97 1.65 -4.04
N ARG A 168 14.49 2.78 -4.57
CA ARG A 168 15.24 4.04 -4.59
C ARG A 168 15.34 4.63 -3.19
N VAL A 169 14.26 4.60 -2.40
CA VAL A 169 14.29 5.00 -0.99
C VAL A 169 15.33 4.19 -0.22
N LEU A 170 15.32 2.86 -0.42
CA LEU A 170 16.23 1.94 0.23
C LEU A 170 17.69 2.23 -0.12
N VAL A 171 18.00 2.45 -1.41
CA VAL A 171 19.36 2.78 -1.86
C VAL A 171 19.81 4.14 -1.33
N ILE A 172 18.95 5.15 -1.36
CA ILE A 172 19.28 6.48 -0.81
C ILE A 172 19.59 6.38 0.68
N PHE A 173 18.78 5.63 1.44
CA PHE A 173 18.99 5.44 2.86
C PHE A 173 20.32 4.73 3.15
N LYS A 174 20.62 3.63 2.44
CA LYS A 174 21.91 2.94 2.56
C LYS A 174 23.09 3.82 2.17
N TYR A 175 22.95 4.58 1.10
CA TYR A 175 23.98 5.51 0.65
C TYR A 175 24.24 6.60 1.70
N ALA A 176 23.20 7.25 2.21
CA ALA A 176 23.32 8.26 3.26
C ALA A 176 23.98 7.70 4.53
N PHE A 177 23.56 6.50 4.95
CA PHE A 177 24.16 5.81 6.09
C PHE A 177 25.65 5.52 5.89
N ASN A 178 26.02 5.03 4.70
CA ASN A 178 27.41 4.78 4.34
C ASN A 178 28.23 6.09 4.31
N GLN A 179 27.66 7.20 3.86
CA GLN A 179 28.33 8.50 3.89
C GLN A 179 28.59 8.99 5.32
N VAL A 180 27.64 8.81 6.23
CA VAL A 180 27.83 9.13 7.66
C VAL A 180 28.97 8.28 8.25
N ILE A 181 28.98 6.97 8.01
CA ILE A 181 30.05 6.10 8.51
C ILE A 181 31.40 6.47 7.88
N ALA A 182 31.45 6.75 6.59
CA ALA A 182 32.68 7.16 5.90
C ALA A 182 33.25 8.46 6.48
N ALA A 183 32.40 9.40 6.90
CA ALA A 183 32.84 10.62 7.57
C ALA A 183 33.54 10.34 8.91
N PHE A 184 33.08 9.34 9.67
CA PHE A 184 33.72 8.92 10.92
C PHE A 184 34.89 7.94 10.72
N ARG A 185 34.92 7.19 9.61
CA ARG A 185 35.94 6.18 9.30
C ARG A 185 36.43 6.32 7.84
N PRO A 186 37.23 7.35 7.53
CA PRO A 186 37.62 7.68 6.15
C PRO A 186 38.51 6.63 5.46
N ARG A 187 39.03 5.62 6.19
CA ARG A 187 39.86 4.54 5.64
C ARG A 187 39.10 3.23 5.37
N SER A 188 37.80 3.14 5.67
CA SER A 188 37.02 1.93 5.39
C SER A 188 36.39 1.99 3.99
N VAL A 189 36.71 1.00 3.14
CA VAL A 189 36.00 0.78 1.88
C VAL A 189 34.70 0.04 2.18
N MET A 190 33.56 0.65 1.92
CA MET A 190 32.24 0.04 2.10
C MET A 190 31.56 -0.13 0.75
N PHE A 191 31.12 -1.35 0.45
CA PHE A 191 30.31 -1.65 -0.74
C PHE A 191 28.83 -1.34 -0.45
N VAL A 192 28.15 -0.69 -1.41
CA VAL A 192 26.72 -0.33 -1.37
C VAL A 192 25.86 -1.49 -1.84
#